data_AF-A0AAU9JPF5-F1
#
_entry.id   AF-A0AAU9JPF5-F1
#
_cell.length_a   1.000
_cell.length_b   1.000
_cell.length_c   1.000
_cell.angle_alpha   90.00
_cell.angle_beta   90.00
_cell.angle_gamma   90.00
#
_symmetry.space_group_name_H-M   'P 1'
#
loop_
_entity.id
_entity.type
_entity.pdbx_description
1 polymer ?
#
loop_
_entity_poly.entity_id
_entity_poly.type
_entity_poly.pdbx_seq_one_letter_code
_entity_poly.pdbx_strand_id
1 'polypeptide(L)'
;MEDTVDDVFRLESEIKNLKFALSIIEGKLQDPFIERRASSTNNKRNPSEDINEIIALFADRESELKACIEIANNLLNTTEKSIILIKNQKEDSKIHKEILYQENQKMKTQLSKTAKKFEQTSSALFLSEEQLQVLNAEYQKILSECNKLKEMPISLEDEIINLKTFFREQFESMYKEIVGLEKKNKEIADEYQKLEMLYDEKCEKLNNLKKKYEKCSEKCSLLENDILEYSNELMDKEQKYGEMMVTNEKLRIQVEKLEEDLSILENVRVKATEPKNNEKSISLSSELDIIDEEQLFYKNRKKSEIKQISIMLDDDTEASETPQVNTPKALTILSSQTLKSDQLAKDSKIITNINSILLKPQNSCEFAGRKEPAEEYFILSTQAVKLNLSYMDAICIIPPKDLYRKALKENVPFHTWHQWIEKQLYSAYIQLKFARSYKNI
;
A
#
# COMPACT_ATOMS: atom_id res chain seq x y z
N MET A 1 -0.76 -12.94 17.56
CA MET A 1 -0.23 -13.98 16.64
C MET A 1 -0.43 -15.37 17.24
N GLU A 2 -0.44 -15.52 18.57
CA GLU A 2 -0.81 -16.79 19.23
C GLU A 2 -2.31 -17.12 19.06
N ASP A 3 -3.22 -16.14 19.17
CA ASP A 3 -4.67 -16.38 19.04
C ASP A 3 -5.10 -16.96 17.68
N THR A 4 -4.39 -16.63 16.60
CA THR A 4 -4.70 -17.14 15.25
C THR A 4 -4.31 -18.60 15.05
N VAL A 5 -3.42 -19.13 15.88
CA VAL A 5 -2.99 -20.54 15.80
C VAL A 5 -4.04 -21.45 16.46
N ASP A 6 -4.62 -21.01 17.57
CA ASP A 6 -5.67 -21.76 18.28
C ASP A 6 -6.97 -21.86 17.45
N ASP A 7 -7.32 -20.82 16.70
CA ASP A 7 -8.49 -20.85 15.82
C ASP A 7 -8.34 -21.84 14.65
N VAL A 8 -7.13 -22.00 14.10
CA VAL A 8 -6.85 -23.01 13.06
C VAL A 8 -6.96 -24.42 13.64
N PHE A 9 -6.39 -24.66 14.82
CA PHE A 9 -6.48 -25.96 15.49
C PHE A 9 -7.93 -26.36 15.83
N ARG A 10 -8.74 -25.38 16.24
CA ARG A 10 -10.16 -25.61 16.50
C ARG A 10 -10.92 -26.00 15.23
N LEU A 11 -10.69 -25.29 14.12
CA LEU A 11 -11.28 -25.62 12.83
C LEU A 11 -10.86 -27.00 12.32
N GLU A 12 -9.60 -27.40 12.50
CA GLU A 12 -9.13 -28.74 12.13
C GLU A 12 -9.82 -29.85 12.93
N SER A 13 -10.07 -29.62 14.22
CA SER A 13 -10.80 -30.55 15.09
C SER A 13 -12.27 -30.70 14.66
N GLU A 14 -12.93 -29.60 14.33
CA GLU A 14 -14.32 -29.58 13.85
C GLU A 14 -14.45 -30.29 12.48
N ILE A 15 -13.50 -30.07 11.56
CA ILE A 15 -13.42 -30.79 10.26
C ILE A 15 -13.23 -32.30 10.49
N LYS A 16 -12.37 -32.68 11.43
CA LYS A 16 -12.11 -34.10 11.74
C LYS A 16 -13.35 -34.80 12.29
N ASN A 17 -14.08 -34.14 13.19
CA ASN A 17 -15.33 -34.66 13.74
C ASN A 17 -16.40 -34.81 12.65
N LEU A 18 -16.49 -33.84 11.72
CA LEU A 18 -17.41 -33.90 10.60
C LEU A 18 -17.08 -35.06 9.64
N LYS A 19 -15.79 -35.25 9.29
CA LYS A 19 -15.35 -36.39 8.47
C LYS A 19 -15.68 -37.74 9.12
N PHE A 20 -15.53 -37.85 10.44
CA PHE A 20 -15.89 -39.06 11.18
C PHE A 20 -17.41 -39.33 11.12
N ALA A 21 -18.24 -38.30 11.32
CA ALA A 21 -19.70 -38.43 11.20
C ALA A 21 -20.13 -38.86 9.78
N LEU A 22 -19.52 -38.27 8.75
CA LEU A 22 -19.77 -38.64 7.35
C LEU A 22 -19.35 -40.08 7.05
N SER A 23 -18.21 -40.54 7.57
CA SER A 23 -17.75 -41.93 7.41
C SER A 23 -18.70 -42.94 8.05
N ILE A 24 -19.29 -42.62 9.21
CA ILE A 24 -20.33 -43.45 9.84
C ILE A 24 -21.57 -43.55 8.96
N ILE A 25 -22.01 -42.43 8.37
CA ILE A 25 -23.17 -42.38 7.49
C ILE A 25 -22.90 -43.17 6.19
N GLU A 26 -21.71 -43.02 5.62
CA GLU A 26 -21.26 -43.75 4.42
C GLU A 26 -21.20 -45.27 4.66
N GLY A 27 -20.65 -45.71 5.80
CA GLY A 27 -20.67 -47.13 6.17
C GLY A 27 -22.09 -47.67 6.33
N LYS A 28 -23.01 -46.87 6.89
CA LYS A 28 -24.43 -47.19 6.95
C LYS A 28 -25.15 -47.09 5.59
N LEU A 29 -24.53 -46.60 4.53
CA LEU A 29 -25.09 -46.54 3.18
C LEU A 29 -24.55 -47.66 2.27
N GLN A 30 -23.36 -48.19 2.55
CA GLN A 30 -22.72 -49.22 1.73
C GLN A 30 -23.47 -50.56 1.73
N ASP A 31 -24.08 -50.96 2.85
CA ASP A 31 -24.85 -52.20 2.89
C ASP A 31 -26.15 -52.04 2.06
N PRO A 32 -26.35 -52.80 0.97
CA PRO A 32 -27.58 -52.74 0.19
C PRO A 32 -28.80 -52.95 1.10
N PHE A 33 -29.85 -52.14 0.94
CA PHE A 33 -31.09 -52.23 1.73
C PHE A 33 -31.64 -53.67 1.79
N ILE A 34 -31.48 -54.41 0.69
CA ILE A 34 -31.93 -55.80 0.53
C ILE A 34 -31.16 -56.75 1.46
N GLU A 35 -29.85 -56.56 1.65
CA GLU A 35 -29.02 -57.45 2.49
C GLU A 35 -29.28 -57.22 3.98
N ARG A 36 -29.46 -55.96 4.40
CA ARG A 36 -29.87 -55.63 5.78
C ARG A 36 -31.24 -56.18 6.12
N ARG A 37 -32.15 -56.16 5.16
CA ARG A 37 -33.48 -56.74 5.34
C ARG A 37 -33.46 -58.25 5.35
N ALA A 38 -32.70 -58.90 4.47
CA ALA A 38 -32.54 -60.36 4.46
C ALA A 38 -31.97 -60.90 5.79
N SER A 39 -31.20 -60.06 6.50
CA SER A 39 -30.64 -60.37 7.82
C SER A 39 -31.60 -60.06 8.99
N SER A 40 -32.67 -59.30 8.76
CA SER A 40 -33.70 -59.00 9.75
C SER A 40 -34.72 -60.13 9.78
N THR A 41 -34.83 -60.84 10.91
CA THR A 41 -35.73 -61.99 11.09
C THR A 41 -37.22 -61.62 11.19
N ASN A 42 -37.59 -60.36 10.97
CA ASN A 42 -38.94 -59.82 11.18
C ASN A 42 -39.78 -59.70 9.88
N ASN A 43 -39.79 -60.71 9.00
CA ASN A 43 -40.72 -60.70 7.85
C ASN A 43 -42.16 -60.91 8.34
N LYS A 44 -43.07 -59.96 8.10
CA LYS A 44 -44.48 -60.10 8.47
C LYS A 44 -45.19 -61.07 7.50
N ARG A 45 -46.19 -61.81 8.00
CA ARG A 45 -46.96 -62.77 7.18
C ARG A 45 -47.86 -62.12 6.13
N ASN A 46 -48.14 -60.82 6.27
CA ASN A 46 -49.02 -60.07 5.37
C ASN A 46 -48.18 -59.17 4.45
N PRO A 47 -48.12 -59.44 3.13
CA PRO A 47 -47.31 -58.67 2.19
C PRO A 47 -47.65 -57.18 2.17
N SER A 48 -48.91 -56.81 2.42
CA SER A 48 -49.35 -55.41 2.41
C SER A 48 -48.82 -54.62 3.62
N GLU A 49 -48.71 -55.26 4.79
CA GLU A 49 -48.13 -54.62 5.99
C GLU A 49 -46.61 -54.45 5.84
N ASP A 50 -45.96 -55.44 5.24
CA ASP A 50 -44.54 -55.41 4.92
C ASP A 50 -44.20 -54.29 3.94
N ILE A 51 -45.04 -54.05 2.91
CA ILE A 51 -44.86 -52.92 1.98
C ILE A 51 -45.03 -51.56 2.66
N ASN A 52 -46.03 -51.41 3.53
CA ASN A 52 -46.24 -50.15 4.26
C ASN A 52 -45.08 -49.83 5.23
N GLU A 53 -44.48 -50.85 5.87
CA GLU A 53 -43.30 -50.68 6.71
C GLU A 53 -42.06 -50.28 5.91
N ILE A 54 -41.88 -50.84 4.71
CA ILE A 54 -40.82 -50.40 3.78
C ILE A 54 -41.00 -48.93 3.41
N ILE A 55 -42.23 -48.52 3.08
CA ILE A 55 -42.53 -47.13 2.70
C ILE A 55 -42.23 -46.19 3.87
N ALA A 56 -42.61 -46.55 5.10
CA ALA A 56 -42.28 -45.77 6.29
C ALA A 56 -40.76 -45.66 6.50
N LEU A 57 -40.03 -46.78 6.38
CA LEU A 57 -38.55 -46.80 6.45
C LEU A 57 -37.90 -45.93 5.36
N PHE A 58 -38.42 -45.94 4.14
CA PHE A 58 -37.92 -45.06 3.07
C PHE A 58 -38.22 -43.59 3.35
N ALA A 59 -39.40 -43.26 3.87
CA ALA A 59 -39.77 -41.90 4.23
C ALA A 59 -38.88 -41.36 5.37
N ASP A 60 -38.62 -42.16 6.41
CA ASP A 60 -37.72 -41.81 7.50
C ASP A 60 -36.30 -41.57 6.97
N ARG A 61 -35.79 -42.45 6.10
CA ARG A 61 -34.45 -42.31 5.50
C ARG A 61 -34.36 -41.12 4.56
N GLU A 62 -35.41 -40.81 3.81
CA GLU A 62 -35.49 -39.58 2.99
C GLU A 62 -35.43 -38.33 3.88
N SER A 63 -36.13 -38.33 5.02
CA SER A 63 -36.07 -37.25 6.00
C SER A 63 -34.68 -37.11 6.61
N GLU A 64 -34.02 -38.20 6.99
CA GLU A 64 -32.63 -38.19 7.47
C GLU A 64 -31.66 -37.64 6.42
N LEU A 65 -31.82 -38.05 5.15
CA LEU A 65 -30.99 -37.54 4.04
C LEU A 65 -31.22 -36.05 3.82
N LYS A 66 -32.46 -35.56 3.86
CA LYS A 66 -32.76 -34.12 3.77
C LYS A 66 -32.12 -33.33 4.91
N ALA A 67 -32.20 -33.83 6.14
CA ALA A 67 -31.53 -33.20 7.29
C ALA A 67 -30.00 -33.18 7.12
N CYS A 68 -29.41 -34.27 6.63
CA CYS A 68 -27.97 -34.32 6.33
C CYS A 68 -27.56 -33.30 5.26
N ILE A 69 -28.35 -33.14 4.20
CA ILE A 69 -28.12 -32.14 3.15
C ILE A 69 -28.21 -30.71 3.72
N GLU A 70 -29.20 -30.44 4.56
CA GLU A 70 -29.36 -29.13 5.20
C GLU A 70 -28.18 -28.80 6.13
N ILE A 71 -27.74 -29.76 6.94
CA ILE A 71 -26.55 -29.61 7.79
C ILE A 71 -25.30 -29.36 6.94
N ALA A 72 -25.12 -30.13 5.85
CA ALA A 72 -23.99 -29.96 4.94
C ALA A 72 -23.98 -28.56 4.29
N ASN A 73 -25.13 -28.08 3.82
CA ASN A 73 -25.27 -26.74 3.24
C ASN A 73 -24.99 -25.63 4.27
N ASN A 74 -25.47 -25.78 5.51
CA ASN A 74 -25.18 -24.84 6.59
C ASN A 74 -23.69 -24.80 6.96
N LEU A 75 -23.02 -25.95 6.96
CA LEU A 75 -21.58 -26.05 7.19
C LEU A 75 -20.78 -25.41 6.05
N LEU A 76 -21.16 -25.67 4.79
CA LEU A 76 -20.53 -25.01 3.62
C LEU A 76 -20.66 -23.48 3.71
N ASN A 77 -21.87 -22.98 3.96
CA ASN A 77 -22.13 -21.53 4.12
C ASN A 77 -21.32 -20.91 5.27
N THR A 78 -21.19 -21.62 6.39
CA THR A 78 -20.41 -21.15 7.55
C THR A 78 -18.91 -21.14 7.25
N THR A 79 -18.45 -22.15 6.51
CA THR A 79 -17.04 -22.26 6.10
C THR A 79 -16.68 -21.16 5.11
N GLU A 80 -17.54 -20.87 4.12
CA GLU A 80 -17.36 -19.77 3.17
C GLU A 80 -17.28 -18.40 3.87
N LYS A 81 -18.19 -18.12 4.80
CA LYS A 81 -18.14 -16.89 5.61
C LYS A 81 -16.84 -16.77 6.42
N SER A 82 -16.38 -17.87 7.01
CA SER A 82 -15.14 -17.91 7.78
C SER A 82 -13.91 -17.68 6.90
N ILE A 83 -13.90 -18.22 5.68
CA ILE A 83 -12.84 -17.97 4.69
C ILE A 83 -12.78 -16.49 4.32
N ILE A 84 -13.93 -15.83 4.10
CA ILE A 84 -13.98 -14.40 3.80
C ILE A 84 -13.44 -13.59 4.99
N LEU A 85 -13.85 -13.90 6.21
CA LEU A 85 -13.35 -13.24 7.42
C LEU A 85 -11.82 -13.38 7.57
N ILE A 86 -11.28 -14.59 7.37
CA ILE A 86 -9.83 -14.83 7.44
C ILE A 86 -9.09 -14.07 6.34
N LYS A 87 -9.65 -13.98 5.13
CA LYS A 87 -9.05 -13.18 4.04
C LYS A 87 -9.00 -11.70 4.41
N ASN A 88 -10.10 -11.13 4.91
CA ASN A 88 -10.16 -9.74 5.34
C ASN A 88 -9.17 -9.47 6.50
N GLN A 89 -9.11 -10.33 7.51
CA GLN A 89 -8.15 -10.21 8.61
C GLN A 89 -6.69 -10.28 8.14
N LYS A 90 -6.37 -11.11 7.15
CA LYS A 90 -5.02 -11.16 6.54
C LYS A 90 -4.68 -9.87 5.82
N GLU A 91 -5.65 -9.27 5.14
CA GLU A 91 -5.48 -7.99 4.45
C GLU A 91 -5.31 -6.83 5.44
N ASP A 92 -6.12 -6.78 6.48
CA ASP A 92 -5.99 -5.82 7.59
C ASP A 92 -4.62 -5.96 8.29
N SER A 93 -4.17 -7.20 8.52
CA SER A 93 -2.83 -7.47 9.09
C SER A 93 -1.71 -7.00 8.16
N LYS A 94 -1.87 -7.15 6.84
CA LYS A 94 -0.90 -6.66 5.84
C LYS A 94 -0.84 -5.13 5.84
N ILE A 95 -2.00 -4.46 5.86
CA ILE A 95 -2.10 -3.00 5.96
C ILE A 95 -1.46 -2.50 7.26
N HIS A 96 -1.77 -3.14 8.39
CA HIS A 96 -1.20 -2.77 9.69
C HIS A 96 0.32 -2.93 9.73
N LYS A 97 0.88 -4.01 9.16
CA LYS A 97 2.33 -4.21 9.03
C LYS A 97 2.99 -3.13 8.18
N GLU A 98 2.35 -2.71 7.09
CA GLU A 98 2.84 -1.63 6.23
C GLU A 98 2.85 -0.29 6.97
N ILE A 99 1.79 0.03 7.74
CA ILE A 99 1.73 1.23 8.59
C ILE A 99 2.88 1.24 9.62
N LEU A 100 3.07 0.12 10.34
CA LEU A 100 4.16 -0.02 11.32
C LEU A 100 5.55 0.08 10.67
N TYR A 101 5.70 -0.41 9.44
CA TYR A 101 6.94 -0.29 8.68
C TYR A 101 7.23 1.18 8.32
N GLN A 102 6.22 1.90 7.83
CA GLN A 102 6.34 3.33 7.51
C GLN A 102 6.63 4.18 8.75
N GLU A 103 6.00 3.88 9.89
CA GLU A 103 6.25 4.56 11.16
C GLU A 103 7.68 4.30 11.66
N ASN A 104 8.18 3.06 11.57
CA ASN A 104 9.57 2.74 11.90
C ASN A 104 10.57 3.50 11.01
N GLN A 105 10.30 3.64 9.71
CA GLN A 105 11.13 4.46 8.82
C GLN A 105 11.11 5.94 9.22
N LYS A 106 9.93 6.47 9.58
CA LYS A 106 9.80 7.84 10.08
C LYS A 106 10.61 8.04 11.36
N MET A 107 10.49 7.14 12.33
CA MET A 107 11.25 7.19 13.59
C MET A 107 12.76 7.09 13.35
N LYS A 108 13.20 6.22 12.43
CA LYS A 108 14.61 6.09 12.05
C LYS A 108 15.18 7.37 11.43
N THR A 109 14.42 8.04 10.56
CA THR A 109 14.84 9.33 9.98
C THR A 109 14.88 10.44 11.02
N GLN A 110 13.92 10.48 11.95
CA GLN A 110 13.93 11.43 13.07
C GLN A 110 15.14 11.20 13.99
N LEU A 111 15.43 9.95 14.36
CA LEU A 111 16.60 9.59 15.16
C LEU A 111 17.90 10.05 14.49
N SER A 112 18.05 9.83 13.17
CA SER A 112 19.22 10.28 12.41
C SER A 112 19.35 11.80 12.37
N LYS A 113 18.24 12.54 12.20
CA LYS A 113 18.23 14.01 12.26
C LYS A 113 18.66 14.51 13.63
N THR A 114 18.15 13.92 14.71
CA THR A 114 18.51 14.28 16.08
C THR A 114 19.98 13.95 16.39
N ALA A 115 20.48 12.81 15.93
CA ALA A 115 21.89 12.44 16.08
C ALA A 115 22.83 13.44 15.38
N LYS A 116 22.50 13.87 14.15
CA LYS A 116 23.28 14.91 13.44
C LYS A 116 23.26 16.25 14.17
N LYS A 117 22.12 16.68 14.70
CA LYS A 117 22.03 17.91 15.51
C LYS A 117 22.86 17.81 16.79
N PHE A 118 22.85 16.67 17.45
CA PHE A 118 23.67 16.42 18.63
C PHE A 118 25.17 16.51 18.29
N GLU A 119 25.60 15.88 17.20
CA GLU A 119 26.98 15.94 16.71
C GLU A 119 27.42 17.38 16.38
N GLN A 120 26.58 18.15 15.70
CA GLN A 120 26.83 19.57 15.41
C GLN A 120 26.95 20.41 16.69
N THR A 121 26.05 20.19 17.66
CA THR A 121 26.06 20.90 18.94
C THR A 121 27.30 20.55 19.75
N SER A 122 27.69 19.26 19.75
CA SER A 122 28.90 18.79 20.44
C SER A 122 30.16 19.37 19.81
N SER A 123 30.23 19.46 18.47
CA SER A 123 31.36 20.08 17.76
C SER A 123 31.46 21.58 18.06
N ALA A 124 30.33 22.30 18.05
CA ALA A 124 30.30 23.72 18.41
C ALA A 124 30.72 23.96 19.87
N LEU A 125 30.29 23.09 20.81
CA LEU A 125 30.69 23.16 22.21
C LEU A 125 32.20 22.97 22.38
N PHE A 126 32.77 21.98 21.68
CA PHE A 126 34.22 21.72 21.70
C PHE A 126 35.02 22.93 21.20
N LEU A 127 34.62 23.53 20.07
CA LEU A 127 35.26 24.74 19.54
C LEU A 127 35.15 25.93 20.51
N SER A 128 33.99 26.09 21.16
CA SER A 128 33.80 27.14 22.17
C SER A 128 34.67 26.93 23.40
N GLU A 129 34.89 25.68 23.82
CA GLU A 129 35.77 25.34 24.93
C GLU A 129 37.23 25.64 24.59
N GLU A 130 37.67 25.28 23.38
CA GLU A 130 39.01 25.59 22.87
C GLU A 130 39.26 27.11 22.83
N GLN A 131 38.30 27.88 22.31
CA GLN A 131 38.39 29.35 22.30
C GLN A 131 38.50 29.95 23.71
N LEU A 132 37.77 29.39 24.68
CA LEU A 132 37.81 29.86 26.07
C LEU A 132 39.18 29.57 26.71
N GLN A 133 39.79 28.43 26.39
CA GLN A 133 41.15 28.11 26.82
C GLN A 133 42.19 29.10 26.26
N VAL A 134 42.09 29.45 24.97
CA VAL A 134 42.96 30.46 24.34
C VAL A 134 42.80 31.82 25.02
N LEU A 135 41.55 32.28 25.21
CA LEU A 135 41.27 33.57 25.85
C LEU A 135 41.78 33.60 27.31
N ASN A 136 41.64 32.50 28.04
CA ASN A 136 42.16 32.40 29.40
C ASN A 136 43.70 32.48 29.43
N ALA A 137 44.39 31.83 28.48
CA ALA A 137 45.84 31.92 28.36
C ALA A 137 46.30 33.36 28.04
N GLU A 138 45.61 34.06 27.14
CA GLU A 138 45.88 35.47 26.84
C GLU A 138 45.65 36.38 28.04
N TYR A 139 44.54 36.17 28.77
CA TYR A 139 44.24 36.91 29.99
C TYR A 139 45.36 36.75 31.03
N GLN A 140 45.86 35.53 31.25
CA GLN A 140 46.99 35.28 32.16
C GLN A 140 48.27 35.97 31.69
N LYS A 141 48.52 35.99 30.38
CA LYS A 141 49.67 36.69 29.79
C LYS A 141 49.59 38.20 30.07
N ILE A 142 48.45 38.82 29.79
CA ILE A 142 48.22 40.25 30.07
C ILE A 142 48.41 40.56 31.55
N LEU A 143 47.87 39.72 32.44
CA LEU A 143 48.04 39.85 33.89
C LEU A 143 49.52 39.86 34.29
N SER A 144 50.31 38.95 33.70
CA SER A 144 51.75 38.88 33.95
C SER A 144 52.52 40.11 33.44
N GLU A 145 52.13 40.65 32.28
CA GLU A 145 52.73 41.85 31.69
C GLU A 145 52.36 43.12 32.48
N CYS A 146 51.10 43.27 32.89
CA CYS A 146 50.67 44.36 33.76
C CYS A 146 51.43 44.38 35.09
N ASN A 147 51.76 43.20 35.64
CA ASN A 147 52.57 43.11 36.85
C ASN A 147 54.02 43.53 36.61
N LYS A 148 54.62 43.17 35.47
CA LYS A 148 55.98 43.60 35.09
C LYS A 148 56.08 45.11 34.85
N LEU A 149 55.07 45.70 34.21
CA LEU A 149 55.04 47.14 33.91
C LEU A 149 54.94 48.02 35.16
N LYS A 150 54.41 47.50 36.27
CA LYS A 150 54.42 48.21 37.57
C LYS A 150 55.82 48.38 38.16
N GLU A 151 56.83 47.65 37.66
CA GLU A 151 58.17 47.61 38.23
C GLU A 151 59.23 48.39 37.42
N MET A 152 58.89 48.96 36.26
CA MET A 152 59.87 49.68 35.43
C MET A 152 59.79 51.21 35.55
N PRO A 153 60.91 51.90 35.89
CA PRO A 153 61.02 53.35 35.80
C PRO A 153 61.46 53.79 34.39
N ILE A 154 60.48 54.30 33.64
CA ILE A 154 60.46 55.38 32.63
C ILE A 154 61.70 55.58 31.74
N SER A 155 61.51 55.23 30.45
CA SER A 155 61.67 56.13 29.30
C SER A 155 60.63 55.75 28.24
N LEU A 156 59.37 56.12 28.49
CA LEU A 156 58.16 55.60 27.81
C LEU A 156 57.82 56.27 26.48
N GLU A 157 58.40 57.43 26.17
CA GLU A 157 57.97 58.25 25.03
C GLU A 157 58.24 57.59 23.67
N ASP A 158 59.44 57.05 23.47
CA ASP A 158 59.84 56.40 22.21
C ASP A 158 59.11 55.06 22.00
N GLU A 159 58.85 54.34 23.08
CA GLU A 159 58.07 53.10 23.04
C GLU A 159 56.61 53.37 22.65
N ILE A 160 56.01 54.45 23.14
CA ILE A 160 54.68 54.90 22.73
C ILE A 160 54.63 55.26 21.24
N ILE A 161 55.66 55.92 20.71
CA ILE A 161 55.72 56.28 19.28
C ILE A 161 55.85 55.02 18.41
N ASN A 162 56.70 54.08 18.80
CA ASN A 162 56.85 52.80 18.11
C ASN A 162 55.55 51.98 18.16
N LEU A 163 54.89 51.91 19.32
CA LEU A 163 53.60 51.23 19.46
C LEU A 163 52.53 51.86 18.54
N LYS A 164 52.43 53.20 18.51
CA LYS A 164 51.48 53.91 17.65
C LYS A 164 51.71 53.61 16.17
N THR A 165 52.97 53.53 15.75
CA THR A 165 53.34 53.25 14.35
C THR A 165 52.99 51.81 14.00
N PHE A 166 53.36 50.86 14.87
CA PHE A 166 53.01 49.44 14.72
C PHE A 166 51.49 49.21 14.63
N PHE A 167 50.71 49.82 15.52
CA PHE A 167 49.25 49.71 15.47
C PHE A 167 48.67 50.29 14.18
N ARG A 168 49.21 51.41 13.68
CA ARG A 168 48.76 51.97 12.40
C ARG A 168 48.96 51.00 11.24
N GLU A 169 50.15 50.39 11.14
CA GLU A 169 50.45 49.41 10.09
C GLU A 169 49.56 48.17 10.19
N GLN A 170 49.32 47.67 11.40
CA GLN A 170 48.38 46.56 11.64
C GLN A 170 46.95 46.92 11.24
N PHE A 171 46.47 48.12 11.58
CA PHE A 171 45.15 48.60 11.17
C PHE A 171 45.03 48.73 9.66
N GLU A 172 46.05 49.25 8.97
CA GLU A 172 46.04 49.35 7.50
C GLU A 172 46.05 47.97 6.83
N SER A 173 46.81 47.01 7.37
CA SER A 173 46.82 45.63 6.89
C SER A 173 45.45 44.98 7.05
N MET A 174 44.86 45.08 8.25
CA MET A 174 43.53 44.54 8.55
C MET A 174 42.45 45.16 7.66
N TYR A 175 42.51 46.48 7.43
CA TYR A 175 41.55 47.18 6.57
C TYR A 175 41.63 46.68 5.12
N LYS A 176 42.84 46.45 4.58
CA LYS A 176 43.00 45.85 3.24
C LYS A 176 42.42 44.44 3.17
N GLU A 177 42.58 43.64 4.22
CA GLU A 177 42.00 42.31 4.30
C GLU A 177 40.47 42.35 4.32
N ILE A 178 39.89 43.25 5.13
CA ILE A 178 38.42 43.46 5.20
C ILE A 178 37.87 43.80 3.82
N VAL A 179 38.46 44.78 3.12
CA VAL A 179 38.03 45.17 1.76
C VAL A 179 38.15 44.00 0.78
N GLY A 180 39.21 43.18 0.90
CA GLY A 180 39.39 41.98 0.10
C GLY A 180 38.32 40.92 0.35
N LEU A 181 37.94 40.70 1.61
CA LEU A 181 36.88 39.77 2.01
C LEU A 181 35.50 40.27 1.59
N GLU A 182 35.22 41.57 1.70
CA GLU A 182 33.98 42.18 1.21
C GLU A 182 33.80 41.97 -0.29
N LYS A 183 34.87 42.14 -1.07
CA LYS A 183 34.85 41.88 -2.52
C LYS A 183 34.53 40.40 -2.81
N LYS A 184 35.19 39.46 -2.12
CA LYS A 184 34.92 38.02 -2.29
C LYS A 184 33.48 37.66 -1.88
N ASN A 185 32.97 38.24 -0.79
CA ASN A 185 31.57 38.03 -0.38
C ASN A 185 30.60 38.53 -1.45
N LYS A 186 30.89 39.66 -2.09
CA LYS A 186 30.08 40.16 -3.20
C LYS A 186 30.11 39.22 -4.40
N GLU A 187 31.29 38.72 -4.78
CA GLU A 187 31.42 37.74 -5.87
C GLU A 187 30.63 36.45 -5.58
N ILE A 188 30.70 35.93 -4.36
CA ILE A 188 29.93 34.75 -3.92
C ILE A 188 28.42 35.04 -3.94
N ALA A 189 27.99 36.23 -3.50
CA ALA A 189 26.58 36.62 -3.54
C ALA A 189 26.04 36.68 -4.98
N ASP A 190 26.83 37.25 -5.91
CA ASP A 190 26.48 37.31 -7.33
C ASP A 190 26.42 35.90 -7.96
N GLU A 191 27.32 34.98 -7.58
CA GLU A 191 27.28 33.58 -8.00
C GLU A 191 26.07 32.83 -7.45
N TYR A 192 25.75 33.04 -6.17
CA TYR A 192 24.57 32.45 -5.53
C TYR A 192 23.28 32.90 -6.24
N GLN A 193 23.16 34.19 -6.54
CA GLN A 193 22.02 34.72 -7.28
C GLN A 193 21.89 34.10 -8.68
N LYS A 194 23.00 33.90 -9.40
CA LYS A 194 22.98 33.21 -10.71
C LYS A 194 22.51 31.76 -10.58
N LEU A 195 22.96 31.07 -9.53
CA LEU A 195 22.57 29.68 -9.28
C LEU A 195 21.08 29.57 -8.92
N GLU A 196 20.56 30.54 -8.16
CA GLU A 196 19.14 30.65 -7.81
C GLU A 196 18.26 30.83 -9.06
N MET A 197 18.62 31.74 -9.97
CA MET A 197 17.89 31.90 -11.24
C MET A 197 17.90 30.63 -12.10
N LEU A 198 19.03 29.92 -12.16
CA LEU A 198 19.14 28.65 -12.87
C LEU A 198 18.26 27.56 -12.25
N TYR A 199 18.19 27.53 -10.92
CA TYR A 199 17.33 26.60 -10.20
C TYR A 199 15.85 26.85 -10.52
N ASP A 200 15.41 28.11 -10.54
CA ASP A 200 14.05 28.49 -10.88
C ASP A 200 13.69 28.11 -12.33
N GLU A 201 14.60 28.36 -13.28
CA GLU A 201 14.43 27.95 -14.68
C GLU A 201 14.25 26.43 -14.83
N LYS A 202 15.04 25.65 -14.07
CA LYS A 202 14.93 24.18 -14.05
C LYS A 202 13.62 23.72 -13.41
N CYS A 203 13.17 24.38 -12.34
CA CYS A 203 11.89 24.10 -11.71
C CYS A 203 10.71 24.37 -12.65
N GLU A 204 10.74 25.45 -13.42
CA GLU A 204 9.71 25.74 -14.42
C GLU A 204 9.69 24.67 -15.53
N LYS A 205 10.86 24.29 -16.05
CA LYS A 205 10.98 23.20 -17.04
C LYS A 205 10.44 21.87 -16.50
N LEU A 206 10.74 21.54 -15.25
CA LEU A 206 10.24 20.33 -14.59
C LEU A 206 8.71 20.35 -14.47
N ASN A 207 8.13 21.49 -14.06
CA ASN A 207 6.68 21.65 -13.95
C ASN A 207 5.99 21.53 -15.31
N ASN A 208 6.58 22.08 -16.37
CA ASN A 208 6.07 21.95 -17.73
C ASN A 208 6.13 20.51 -18.23
N LEU A 209 7.23 19.78 -17.94
CA LEU A 209 7.35 18.38 -18.28
C LEU A 209 6.33 17.51 -17.53
N LYS A 210 6.11 17.80 -16.25
CA LYS A 210 5.11 17.11 -15.42
C LYS A 210 3.70 17.29 -15.99
N LYS A 211 3.31 18.51 -16.37
CA LYS A 211 2.01 18.76 -17.03
C LYS A 211 1.86 17.99 -18.35
N LYS A 212 2.94 17.86 -19.14
CA LYS A 212 2.91 17.06 -20.37
C LYS A 212 2.74 15.57 -20.07
N TYR A 213 3.42 15.07 -19.04
CA TYR A 213 3.28 13.70 -18.58
C TYR A 213 1.85 13.39 -18.08
N GLU A 214 1.26 14.27 -17.27
CA GLU A 214 -0.12 14.14 -16.79
C GLU A 214 -1.10 14.06 -17.97
N LYS A 215 -0.99 14.96 -18.95
CA LYS A 215 -1.81 14.91 -20.18
C LYS A 215 -1.62 13.62 -20.98
N CYS A 216 -0.40 13.09 -21.04
CA CYS A 216 -0.13 11.82 -21.73
C CYS A 216 -0.76 10.64 -20.97
N SER A 217 -0.63 10.63 -19.65
CA SER A 217 -1.22 9.61 -18.77
C SER A 217 -2.75 9.59 -18.87
N GLU A 218 -3.39 10.75 -18.93
CA GLU A 218 -4.84 10.86 -19.16
C GLU A 218 -5.24 10.25 -20.51
N LYS A 219 -4.49 10.53 -21.58
CA LYS A 219 -4.71 9.92 -22.90
C LYS A 219 -4.53 8.40 -22.89
N CYS A 220 -3.50 7.90 -22.21
CA CYS A 220 -3.30 6.45 -22.06
C CYS A 220 -4.48 5.80 -21.33
N SER A 221 -4.97 6.41 -20.25
CA SER A 221 -6.14 5.90 -19.52
C SER A 221 -7.41 5.89 -20.37
N LEU A 222 -7.62 6.91 -21.22
CA LEU A 222 -8.73 6.91 -22.17
C LEU A 222 -8.60 5.76 -23.19
N LEU A 223 -7.43 5.58 -23.78
CA LEU A 223 -7.18 4.48 -24.73
C LEU A 223 -7.33 3.10 -24.08
N GLU A 224 -6.93 2.93 -22.81
CA GLU A 224 -7.15 1.69 -22.07
C GLU A 224 -8.65 1.38 -21.89
N ASN A 225 -9.47 2.39 -21.64
CA ASN A 225 -10.93 2.22 -21.57
C ASN A 225 -11.52 1.87 -22.93
N ASP A 226 -11.06 2.53 -24.01
CA ASP A 226 -11.51 2.24 -25.37
C ASP A 226 -11.16 0.78 -25.76
N ILE A 227 -9.95 0.31 -25.42
CA ILE A 227 -9.54 -1.09 -25.64
C ILE A 227 -10.45 -2.06 -24.87
N LEU A 228 -10.81 -1.73 -23.63
CA LEU A 228 -11.70 -2.55 -22.82
C LEU A 228 -13.11 -2.61 -23.41
N GLU A 229 -13.63 -1.48 -23.90
CA GLU A 229 -14.93 -1.41 -24.59
C GLU A 229 -14.92 -2.28 -25.86
N TYR A 230 -13.91 -2.14 -26.72
CA TYR A 230 -13.76 -2.98 -27.92
C TYR A 230 -13.59 -4.46 -27.58
N SER A 231 -12.89 -4.80 -26.49
CA SER A 231 -12.76 -6.18 -26.04
C SER A 231 -14.10 -6.77 -25.62
N ASN A 232 -14.96 -6.00 -24.95
CA ASN A 232 -16.30 -6.45 -24.57
C ASN A 232 -17.21 -6.62 -25.80
N GLU A 233 -17.17 -5.67 -26.74
CA GLU A 233 -17.92 -5.80 -28.01
C GLU A 233 -17.49 -7.02 -28.81
N LEU A 234 -16.20 -7.36 -28.80
CA LEU A 234 -15.68 -8.55 -29.47
C LEU A 234 -16.21 -9.82 -28.81
N MET A 235 -16.18 -9.91 -27.47
CA MET A 235 -16.74 -11.05 -26.73
C MET A 235 -18.24 -11.25 -27.02
N ASP A 236 -19.01 -10.15 -27.05
CA ASP A 236 -20.45 -10.20 -27.39
C ASP A 236 -20.68 -10.73 -28.81
N LYS A 237 -19.84 -10.34 -29.78
CA LYS A 237 -19.90 -10.83 -31.16
C LYS A 237 -19.49 -12.31 -31.26
N GLU A 238 -18.46 -12.73 -30.55
CA GLU A 238 -18.02 -14.12 -30.48
C GLU A 238 -19.11 -15.01 -29.87
N GLN A 239 -19.78 -14.55 -28.81
CA GLN A 239 -20.91 -15.25 -28.21
C GLN A 239 -22.06 -15.41 -29.22
N LYS A 240 -22.47 -14.33 -29.90
CA LYS A 240 -23.52 -14.38 -30.93
C LYS A 240 -23.16 -15.31 -32.08
N TYR A 241 -21.89 -15.31 -32.49
CA TYR A 241 -21.40 -16.23 -33.51
C TYR A 241 -21.48 -17.69 -33.04
N GLY A 242 -21.11 -17.96 -31.79
CA GLY A 242 -21.27 -19.27 -31.16
C GLY A 242 -22.73 -19.75 -31.13
N GLU A 243 -23.66 -18.88 -30.74
CA GLU A 243 -25.10 -19.16 -30.76
C GLU A 243 -25.61 -19.47 -32.19
N MET A 244 -25.17 -18.68 -33.18
CA MET A 244 -25.48 -18.89 -34.59
C MET A 244 -24.89 -20.20 -35.13
N MET A 245 -23.69 -20.60 -34.70
CA MET A 245 -23.09 -21.88 -35.09
C MET A 245 -23.90 -23.05 -34.54
N VAL A 246 -24.37 -22.97 -33.29
CA VAL A 246 -25.24 -23.99 -32.69
C VAL A 246 -26.58 -24.10 -33.40
N THR A 247 -27.20 -22.98 -33.80
CA THR A 247 -28.46 -23.02 -34.57
C THR A 247 -28.26 -23.58 -35.97
N ASN A 248 -27.17 -23.23 -36.65
CA ASN A 248 -26.85 -23.75 -37.98
C ASN A 248 -26.61 -25.27 -37.93
N GLU A 249 -25.90 -25.77 -36.92
CA GLU A 249 -25.70 -27.20 -36.70
C GLU A 249 -27.04 -27.93 -36.47
N LYS A 250 -27.97 -27.34 -35.69
CA LYS A 250 -29.32 -27.90 -35.51
C LYS A 250 -30.10 -27.96 -36.82
N LEU A 251 -30.03 -26.91 -37.65
CA LEU A 251 -30.67 -26.89 -38.97
C LEU A 251 -30.06 -27.94 -39.90
N ARG A 252 -28.73 -28.11 -39.89
CA ARG A 252 -28.06 -29.17 -40.66
C ARG A 252 -28.58 -30.56 -40.28
N ILE A 253 -28.65 -30.86 -38.98
CA ILE A 253 -29.22 -32.13 -38.48
C ILE A 253 -30.69 -32.30 -38.89
N GLN A 254 -31.48 -31.22 -38.95
CA GLN A 254 -32.86 -31.28 -39.42
C GLN A 254 -32.96 -31.57 -40.92
N VAL A 255 -32.08 -30.96 -41.73
CA VAL A 255 -31.99 -31.22 -43.17
C VAL A 255 -31.60 -32.68 -43.40
N GLU A 256 -30.57 -33.18 -42.72
CA GLU A 256 -30.13 -34.59 -42.80
C GLU A 256 -31.29 -35.57 -42.49
N LYS A 257 -32.11 -35.27 -41.47
CA LYS A 257 -33.31 -36.07 -41.14
C LYS A 257 -34.38 -36.03 -42.23
N LEU A 258 -34.66 -34.84 -42.78
CA LEU A 258 -35.65 -34.69 -43.85
C LEU A 258 -35.20 -35.39 -45.14
N GLU A 259 -33.90 -35.38 -45.44
CA GLU A 259 -33.31 -36.13 -46.55
C GLU A 259 -33.45 -37.65 -46.35
N GLU A 260 -33.22 -38.15 -45.13
CA GLU A 260 -33.46 -39.55 -44.77
C GLU A 260 -34.95 -39.93 -44.95
N ASP A 261 -35.87 -39.11 -44.43
CA ASP A 261 -37.32 -39.32 -44.58
C ASP A 261 -37.76 -39.33 -46.05
N LEU A 262 -37.22 -38.41 -46.87
CA LEU A 262 -37.47 -38.39 -48.31
C LEU A 262 -36.94 -39.64 -49.01
N SER A 263 -35.74 -40.11 -48.65
CA SER A 263 -35.16 -41.35 -49.18
C SER A 263 -36.03 -42.57 -48.85
N ILE A 264 -36.59 -42.63 -47.63
CA ILE A 264 -37.53 -43.70 -47.23
C ILE A 264 -38.81 -43.63 -48.08
N LEU A 265 -39.40 -42.44 -48.26
CA LEU A 265 -40.61 -42.26 -49.06
C LEU A 265 -40.38 -42.60 -50.54
N GLU A 266 -39.23 -42.23 -51.10
CA GLU A 266 -38.85 -42.56 -52.47
C GLU A 266 -38.71 -44.08 -52.65
N ASN A 267 -38.06 -44.77 -51.72
CA ASN A 267 -37.97 -46.23 -51.70
C ASN A 267 -39.35 -46.91 -51.60
N VAL A 268 -40.29 -46.35 -50.84
CA VAL A 268 -41.68 -46.83 -50.77
C VAL A 268 -42.42 -46.59 -52.10
N ARG A 269 -42.20 -45.44 -52.73
CA ARG A 269 -42.79 -45.09 -54.04
C ARG A 269 -42.30 -46.03 -55.14
N VAL A 270 -40.99 -46.28 -55.22
CA VAL A 270 -40.39 -47.21 -56.20
C VAL A 270 -40.96 -48.63 -56.04
N LYS A 271 -41.17 -49.08 -54.79
CA LYS A 271 -41.81 -50.38 -54.50
C LYS A 271 -43.31 -50.44 -54.88
N ALA A 272 -43.99 -49.31 -55.00
CA ALA A 272 -45.41 -49.23 -55.37
C ALA A 272 -45.64 -49.11 -56.89
N THR A 273 -44.61 -48.75 -57.67
CA THR A 273 -44.72 -48.47 -59.11
C THR A 273 -43.95 -49.44 -60.00
N GLU A 274 -43.81 -50.72 -59.63
CA GLU A 274 -43.40 -51.75 -60.59
C GLU A 274 -44.61 -52.32 -61.37
N PRO A 275 -44.83 -51.88 -62.63
CA PRO A 275 -45.22 -52.77 -63.69
C PRO A 275 -43.98 -53.12 -64.53
N LYS A 276 -43.90 -54.41 -64.84
CA LYS A 276 -42.93 -55.01 -65.76
C LYS A 276 -42.72 -54.17 -67.03
N ASN A 277 -41.43 -54.13 -67.42
CA ASN A 277 -40.86 -54.04 -68.76
C ASN A 277 -40.24 -52.71 -69.21
N ASN A 278 -38.99 -52.90 -69.65
CA ASN A 278 -38.25 -52.27 -70.75
C ASN A 278 -37.51 -50.95 -70.50
N GLU A 279 -36.19 -51.11 -70.42
CA GLU A 279 -35.17 -50.44 -71.22
C GLU A 279 -35.38 -48.94 -71.54
N LYS A 280 -34.53 -48.09 -70.94
CA LYS A 280 -33.50 -47.37 -71.71
C LYS A 280 -32.51 -46.65 -70.81
N SER A 281 -31.26 -46.79 -71.24
CA SER A 281 -30.02 -46.15 -70.81
C SER A 281 -30.10 -44.63 -70.68
N ILE A 282 -29.68 -44.09 -69.53
CA ILE A 282 -29.21 -42.71 -69.41
C ILE A 282 -27.85 -42.72 -68.71
N SER A 283 -26.96 -41.91 -69.27
CA SER A 283 -25.50 -41.97 -69.23
C SER A 283 -24.89 -41.38 -67.96
N LEU A 284 -23.87 -42.06 -67.44
CA LEU A 284 -23.00 -41.75 -66.29
C LEU A 284 -22.16 -40.46 -66.39
N SER A 285 -22.38 -39.62 -67.40
CA SER A 285 -21.55 -38.45 -67.68
C SER A 285 -22.06 -37.13 -67.09
N SER A 286 -23.25 -37.09 -66.49
CA SER A 286 -23.82 -35.86 -65.88
C SER A 286 -23.74 -35.81 -64.36
N GLU A 287 -23.47 -36.94 -63.69
CA GLU A 287 -23.28 -36.99 -62.22
C GLU A 287 -21.83 -36.68 -61.78
N LEU A 288 -20.85 -36.75 -62.69
CA LEU A 288 -19.43 -36.47 -62.38
C LEU A 288 -19.09 -34.97 -62.40
N ASP A 289 -19.86 -34.12 -63.09
CA ASP A 289 -19.62 -32.67 -63.13
C ASP A 289 -20.07 -31.94 -61.84
N ILE A 290 -20.87 -32.58 -60.98
CA ILE A 290 -21.38 -31.98 -59.75
C ILE A 290 -20.36 -32.06 -58.59
N ILE A 291 -19.41 -33.00 -58.66
CA ILE A 291 -18.44 -33.22 -57.57
C ILE A 291 -17.23 -32.27 -57.68
N ASP A 292 -16.88 -31.77 -58.88
CA ASP A 292 -15.73 -30.87 -59.07
C ASP A 292 -16.03 -29.40 -58.72
N GLU A 293 -17.29 -28.95 -58.76
CA GLU A 293 -17.65 -27.59 -58.33
C GLU A 293 -17.63 -27.42 -56.80
N GLU A 294 -17.92 -28.48 -56.04
CA GLU A 294 -18.01 -28.39 -54.58
C GLU A 294 -16.62 -28.26 -53.92
N GLN A 295 -15.56 -28.85 -54.51
CA GLN A 295 -14.19 -28.69 -54.00
C GLN A 295 -13.56 -27.31 -54.30
N LEU A 296 -14.00 -26.63 -55.37
CA LEU A 296 -13.53 -25.28 -55.72
C LEU A 296 -14.09 -24.20 -54.78
N PHE A 297 -15.27 -24.40 -54.21
CA PHE A 297 -15.88 -23.46 -53.27
C PHE A 297 -15.13 -23.39 -51.92
N TYR A 298 -14.71 -24.55 -51.39
CA TYR A 298 -13.99 -24.62 -50.11
C TYR A 298 -12.54 -24.11 -50.18
N LYS A 299 -11.90 -24.16 -51.36
CA LYS A 299 -10.51 -23.71 -51.53
C LYS A 299 -10.39 -22.19 -51.70
N ASN A 300 -11.42 -21.52 -52.18
CA ASN A 300 -11.43 -20.06 -52.37
C ASN A 300 -11.79 -19.28 -51.10
N ARG A 301 -12.61 -19.85 -50.20
CA ARG A 301 -13.00 -19.18 -48.94
C ARG A 301 -11.84 -19.02 -47.94
N LYS A 302 -10.90 -19.97 -47.87
CA LYS A 302 -9.69 -19.85 -47.01
C LYS A 302 -8.64 -18.87 -47.53
N LYS A 303 -8.64 -18.53 -48.82
CA LYS A 303 -7.67 -17.58 -49.41
C LYS A 303 -8.08 -16.11 -49.28
N SER A 304 -9.37 -15.81 -49.09
CA SER A 304 -9.84 -14.43 -48.87
C SER A 304 -9.61 -13.96 -47.42
N GLU A 305 -9.71 -14.85 -46.42
CA GLU A 305 -9.54 -14.48 -45.01
C GLU A 305 -8.08 -14.18 -44.64
N ILE A 306 -7.10 -14.84 -45.26
CA ILE A 306 -5.67 -14.57 -45.01
C ILE A 306 -5.22 -13.23 -45.63
N LYS A 307 -5.92 -12.74 -46.67
CA LYS A 307 -5.57 -11.49 -47.36
C LYS A 307 -6.06 -10.23 -46.63
N GLN A 308 -7.08 -10.33 -45.76
CA GLN A 308 -7.55 -9.18 -44.97
C GLN A 308 -6.73 -8.95 -43.70
N ILE A 309 -6.10 -9.99 -43.13
CA ILE A 309 -5.27 -9.85 -41.92
C ILE A 309 -3.88 -9.26 -42.26
N SER A 310 -3.37 -9.49 -43.46
CA SER A 310 -2.02 -9.01 -43.86
C SER A 310 -1.97 -7.54 -44.32
N ILE A 311 -3.10 -6.83 -44.39
CA ILE A 311 -3.17 -5.43 -44.86
C ILE A 311 -3.24 -4.42 -43.69
N MET A 312 -3.37 -4.88 -42.43
CA MET A 312 -3.50 -3.98 -41.27
C MET A 312 -2.24 -3.87 -40.39
N LEU A 313 -1.06 -4.30 -40.85
CA LEU A 313 0.16 -4.32 -40.03
C LEU A 313 1.38 -3.54 -40.58
N ASP A 314 1.27 -2.85 -41.73
CA ASP A 314 2.41 -2.19 -42.39
C ASP A 314 2.22 -0.69 -42.68
N ASP A 315 1.54 0.08 -41.82
CA ASP A 315 1.51 1.55 -41.94
C ASP A 315 1.66 2.20 -40.56
N ASP A 316 2.92 2.45 -40.17
CA ASP A 316 3.34 3.58 -39.31
C ASP A 316 4.87 3.51 -39.13
N THR A 317 5.61 3.76 -40.21
CA THR A 317 7.02 4.14 -40.14
C THR A 317 7.21 5.41 -40.96
N GLU A 318 7.89 6.38 -40.35
CA GLU A 318 8.35 7.68 -40.89
C GLU A 318 7.41 8.88 -40.73
N ALA A 319 7.73 9.76 -39.77
CA ALA A 319 8.27 11.09 -40.05
C ALA A 319 8.37 11.93 -38.77
N SER A 320 9.58 12.17 -38.27
CA SER A 320 9.86 13.36 -37.47
C SER A 320 11.30 13.79 -37.69
N GLU A 321 11.42 14.77 -38.56
CA GLU A 321 12.63 15.51 -38.90
C GLU A 321 13.30 16.13 -37.67
N THR A 322 14.62 15.99 -37.62
CA THR A 322 15.54 16.74 -36.79
C THR A 322 15.78 18.14 -37.35
N PRO A 323 16.00 19.18 -36.52
CA PRO A 323 16.85 20.30 -36.90
C PRO A 323 18.26 20.12 -36.33
N GLN A 324 19.24 20.22 -37.23
CA GLN A 324 20.66 20.36 -36.96
C GLN A 324 20.95 21.53 -36.00
N VAL A 325 21.72 21.29 -34.94
CA VAL A 325 22.63 22.30 -34.36
C VAL A 325 23.93 21.64 -33.92
N ASN A 326 24.97 21.87 -34.73
CA ASN A 326 26.39 22.07 -34.42
C ASN A 326 26.98 21.44 -33.14
N THR A 327 27.85 20.46 -33.37
CA THR A 327 28.92 20.07 -32.46
C THR A 327 30.13 21.01 -32.60
N PRO A 328 30.95 21.14 -31.54
CA PRO A 328 32.37 20.90 -31.73
C PRO A 328 32.92 19.86 -30.74
N LYS A 329 33.59 18.88 -31.33
CA LYS A 329 34.86 18.26 -30.94
C LYS A 329 35.21 18.16 -29.45
N ALA A 330 35.21 16.91 -29.00
CA ALA A 330 36.28 16.23 -28.28
C ALA A 330 36.89 16.94 -27.05
N LEU A 331 36.60 16.40 -25.87
CA LEU A 331 37.68 16.05 -24.96
C LEU A 331 37.32 14.79 -24.17
N THR A 332 38.13 13.77 -24.40
CA THR A 332 38.39 12.60 -23.57
C THR A 332 38.63 13.01 -22.10
N ILE A 333 38.33 12.08 -21.18
CA ILE A 333 39.07 11.76 -19.94
C ILE A 333 38.20 11.73 -18.65
N LEU A 334 38.17 10.51 -18.07
CA LEU A 334 38.03 10.12 -16.66
C LEU A 334 36.64 10.05 -15.97
N SER A 335 36.28 8.78 -15.74
CA SER A 335 36.02 8.20 -14.41
C SER A 335 34.73 8.59 -13.68
N SER A 336 33.67 7.82 -13.95
CA SER A 336 32.46 7.77 -13.15
C SER A 336 32.71 6.95 -11.87
N GLN A 337 32.99 7.63 -10.75
CA GLN A 337 32.68 7.11 -9.43
C GLN A 337 31.22 7.43 -9.13
N THR A 338 30.40 6.39 -9.02
CA THR A 338 29.00 6.47 -8.59
C THR A 338 28.94 6.73 -7.09
N LEU A 339 28.71 7.99 -6.69
CA LEU A 339 28.22 8.34 -5.36
C LEU A 339 26.70 8.46 -5.40
N LYS A 340 26.06 7.56 -4.65
CA LYS A 340 24.64 7.56 -4.31
C LYS A 340 24.32 8.82 -3.52
N SER A 341 23.44 9.67 -4.05
CA SER A 341 22.85 10.77 -3.31
C SER A 341 21.51 11.11 -3.95
N ASP A 342 20.44 10.47 -3.48
CA ASP A 342 19.07 10.93 -3.69
C ASP A 342 18.17 10.35 -2.59
N GLN A 343 17.65 11.23 -1.73
CA GLN A 343 16.22 11.36 -1.40
C GLN A 343 16.05 12.35 -0.23
N LEU A 344 15.95 13.63 -0.56
CA LEU A 344 15.41 14.67 0.31
C LEU A 344 14.59 15.63 -0.56
N ALA A 345 13.28 15.38 -0.65
CA ALA A 345 12.27 16.40 -0.94
C ALA A 345 10.89 15.74 -0.84
N LYS A 346 10.17 16.01 0.25
CA LYS A 346 8.69 15.92 0.34
C LYS A 346 8.27 16.45 1.72
N ASP A 347 8.15 17.76 1.83
CA ASP A 347 7.39 18.45 2.87
C ASP A 347 6.81 19.73 2.27
N SER A 348 5.54 19.66 1.84
CA SER A 348 4.59 20.79 1.81
C SER A 348 3.35 20.39 1.04
N LYS A 349 2.24 20.17 1.75
CA LYS A 349 0.85 20.44 1.34
C LYS A 349 -0.13 19.77 2.31
N ILE A 350 -0.38 20.35 3.49
CA ILE A 350 -1.66 20.22 4.20
C ILE A 350 -1.87 21.49 5.06
N ILE A 351 -2.16 22.63 4.44
CA ILE A 351 -2.84 23.75 5.12
C ILE A 351 -3.80 24.35 4.10
N THR A 352 -5.09 24.01 4.21
CA THR A 352 -6.30 24.85 3.96
C THR A 352 -7.50 23.95 3.70
N ASN A 353 -8.23 23.51 4.75
CA ASN A 353 -9.69 23.34 4.65
C ASN A 353 -10.39 23.06 6.00
N ILE A 354 -10.48 24.03 6.92
CA ILE A 354 -11.36 23.90 8.12
C ILE A 354 -12.03 25.24 8.46
N ASN A 355 -12.73 25.84 7.51
CA ASN A 355 -13.59 27.00 7.78
C ASN A 355 -14.89 26.90 6.96
N SER A 356 -15.77 25.94 7.27
CA SER A 356 -17.17 25.94 6.78
C SER A 356 -18.03 24.81 7.37
N ILE A 357 -18.11 24.63 8.69
CA ILE A 357 -19.26 23.90 9.27
C ILE A 357 -19.85 24.72 10.42
N LEU A 358 -20.72 25.62 10.00
CA LEU A 358 -21.63 26.41 10.81
C LEU A 358 -22.87 25.55 11.14
N LEU A 359 -22.95 25.15 12.40
CA LEU A 359 -24.11 24.82 13.25
C LEU A 359 -25.51 24.70 12.63
N LYS A 360 -26.19 23.60 12.98
CA LYS A 360 -27.55 23.69 13.56
C LYS A 360 -27.67 22.85 14.84
N PRO A 361 -28.52 23.27 15.80
CA PRO A 361 -28.42 22.89 17.20
C PRO A 361 -29.45 21.82 17.59
N GLN A 362 -29.02 20.79 18.32
CA GLN A 362 -29.92 19.91 19.06
C GLN A 362 -29.36 19.61 20.46
N ASN A 363 -30.00 20.26 21.44
CA ASN A 363 -30.46 19.75 22.73
C ASN A 363 -29.45 19.15 23.73
N SER A 364 -29.11 19.98 24.71
CA SER A 364 -28.89 19.64 26.13
C SER A 364 -28.02 18.43 26.45
N CYS A 365 -26.71 18.58 26.25
CA CYS A 365 -25.72 17.90 27.08
C CYS A 365 -25.05 18.99 27.92
N GLU A 366 -25.06 18.84 29.24
CA GLU A 366 -24.46 19.77 30.19
C GLU A 366 -23.05 20.12 29.72
N PHE A 367 -22.85 21.38 29.32
CA PHE A 367 -21.52 21.90 29.09
C PHE A 367 -20.78 21.87 30.42
N ALA A 368 -20.02 20.80 30.66
CA ALA A 368 -18.90 20.84 31.56
C ALA A 368 -18.08 22.06 31.15
N GLY A 369 -18.13 23.11 31.97
CA GLY A 369 -17.51 24.40 31.66
C GLY A 369 -16.09 24.17 31.16
N ARG A 370 -15.76 24.78 30.02
CA ARG A 370 -14.40 24.69 29.47
C ARG A 370 -13.43 25.07 30.58
N LYS A 371 -12.46 24.20 30.85
CA LYS A 371 -11.40 24.47 31.82
C LYS A 371 -10.61 25.69 31.36
N GLU A 372 -9.98 26.35 32.32
CA GLU A 372 -9.09 27.46 32.00
C GLU A 372 -7.93 26.95 31.10
N PRO A 373 -7.55 27.67 30.04
CA PRO A 373 -6.49 27.24 29.13
C PRO A 373 -5.16 26.90 29.85
N ALA A 374 -4.89 27.60 30.94
CA ALA A 374 -3.74 27.35 31.79
C ALA A 374 -3.81 25.98 32.50
N GLU A 375 -4.96 25.60 33.03
CA GLU A 375 -5.19 24.28 33.63
C GLU A 375 -5.05 23.18 32.56
N GLU A 376 -5.63 23.39 31.38
CA GLU A 376 -5.54 22.42 30.28
C GLU A 376 -4.09 22.22 29.82
N TYR A 377 -3.34 23.31 29.62
CA TYR A 377 -1.92 23.25 29.30
C TYR A 377 -1.13 22.51 30.39
N PHE A 378 -1.41 22.78 31.67
CA PHE A 378 -0.73 22.10 32.78
C PHE A 378 -1.02 20.58 32.78
N ILE A 379 -2.28 20.18 32.56
CA ILE A 379 -2.68 18.78 32.53
C ILE A 379 -1.99 18.06 31.36
N LEU A 380 -2.00 18.65 30.17
CA LEU A 380 -1.33 18.09 28.99
C LEU A 380 0.19 17.99 29.21
N SER A 381 0.82 19.01 29.78
CA SER A 381 2.24 19.00 30.15
C SER A 381 2.54 17.88 31.16
N THR A 382 1.66 17.67 32.14
CA THR A 382 1.80 16.60 33.13
C THR A 382 1.73 15.22 32.49
N GLN A 383 0.80 15.01 31.55
CA GLN A 383 0.68 13.76 30.81
C GLN A 383 1.92 13.49 29.95
N ALA A 384 2.41 14.51 29.23
CA ALA A 384 3.62 14.41 28.43
C ALA A 384 4.86 14.05 29.27
N VAL A 385 5.03 14.69 30.44
CA VAL A 385 6.13 14.36 31.37
C VAL A 385 6.00 12.93 31.89
N LYS A 386 4.79 12.48 32.30
CA LYS A 386 4.57 11.11 32.79
C LYS A 386 4.95 10.04 31.76
N LEU A 387 4.62 10.25 30.48
CA LEU A 387 4.92 9.31 29.39
C LEU A 387 6.42 9.20 29.10
N ASN A 388 7.21 10.22 29.45
CA ASN A 388 8.66 10.22 29.22
C ASN A 388 9.48 9.64 30.38
N LEU A 389 8.86 9.33 31.53
CA LEU A 389 9.56 8.79 32.70
C LEU A 389 9.55 7.26 32.71
N SER A 390 10.70 6.64 33.01
CA SER A 390 10.88 5.18 32.99
C SER A 390 10.11 4.41 34.08
N TYR A 391 9.52 5.11 35.05
CA TYR A 391 8.79 4.56 36.20
C TYR A 391 7.29 4.93 36.17
N MET A 392 6.72 5.02 34.97
CA MET A 392 5.34 5.43 34.67
C MET A 392 4.29 4.78 35.59
N ASP A 393 4.37 3.47 35.80
CA ASP A 393 3.38 2.71 36.58
C ASP A 393 3.24 3.19 38.04
N ALA A 394 4.36 3.65 38.64
CA ALA A 394 4.35 4.13 40.02
C ALA A 394 3.81 5.56 40.15
N ILE A 395 4.01 6.40 39.12
CA ILE A 395 3.68 7.84 39.15
C ILE A 395 2.31 8.17 38.53
N CYS A 396 1.73 7.26 37.75
CA CYS A 396 0.41 7.45 37.16
C CYS A 396 -0.70 7.62 38.19
N ILE A 397 -0.49 7.13 39.42
CA ILE A 397 -1.40 7.22 40.57
C ILE A 397 -1.66 8.69 40.99
N ILE A 398 -0.72 9.61 40.73
CA ILE A 398 -0.82 11.01 41.19
C ILE A 398 -1.74 11.82 40.25
N PRO A 399 -2.87 12.39 40.73
CA PRO A 399 -3.78 13.15 39.87
C PRO A 399 -3.17 14.48 39.37
N PRO A 400 -3.22 14.81 38.06
CA PRO A 400 -2.69 16.07 37.53
C PRO A 400 -3.31 17.33 38.14
N LYS A 401 -4.59 17.25 38.56
CA LYS A 401 -5.30 18.38 39.19
C LYS A 401 -4.68 18.79 40.53
N ASP A 402 -4.16 17.83 41.29
CA ASP A 402 -3.54 18.11 42.59
C ASP A 402 -2.18 18.79 42.40
N LEU A 403 -1.42 18.36 41.39
CA LEU A 403 -0.17 19.01 40.99
C LEU A 403 -0.41 20.45 40.52
N TYR A 404 -1.48 20.68 39.74
CA TYR A 404 -1.83 22.03 39.28
C TYR A 404 -2.13 22.98 40.45
N ARG A 405 -2.98 22.54 41.39
CA ARG A 405 -3.29 23.32 42.61
C ARG A 405 -2.05 23.62 43.43
N LYS A 406 -1.13 22.66 43.54
CA LYS A 406 0.15 22.84 44.25
C LYS A 406 1.07 23.81 43.53
N ALA A 407 1.16 23.75 42.20
CA ALA A 407 1.93 24.71 41.39
C ALA A 407 1.41 26.15 41.53
N LEU A 408 0.08 26.33 41.54
CA LEU A 408 -0.54 27.63 41.79
C LEU A 408 -0.23 28.13 43.22
N LYS A 409 -0.31 27.26 44.23
CA LYS A 409 0.00 27.62 45.62
C LYS A 409 1.48 28.02 45.81
N GLU A 410 2.39 27.39 45.07
CA GLU A 410 3.83 27.68 45.09
C GLU A 410 4.22 28.85 44.17
N ASN A 411 3.27 29.48 43.46
CA ASN A 411 3.51 30.53 42.47
C ASN A 411 4.55 30.16 41.41
N VAL A 412 4.50 28.91 40.91
CA VAL A 412 5.46 28.42 39.91
C VAL A 412 5.22 29.12 38.56
N PRO A 413 6.24 29.76 37.95
CA PRO A 413 6.08 30.40 36.65
C PRO A 413 5.67 29.43 35.54
N PHE A 414 4.73 29.85 34.68
CA PHE A 414 4.14 29.03 33.60
C PHE A 414 5.18 28.27 32.75
N HIS A 415 6.23 28.96 32.29
CA HIS A 415 7.27 28.38 31.44
C HIS A 415 8.13 27.31 32.14
N THR A 416 8.09 27.23 33.47
CA THR A 416 8.87 26.26 34.28
C THR A 416 8.05 25.06 34.75
N TRP A 417 6.74 25.00 34.42
CA TRP A 417 5.85 23.94 34.90
C TRP A 417 6.33 22.53 34.55
N HIS A 418 6.88 22.30 33.35
CA HIS A 418 7.39 20.99 32.95
C HIS A 418 8.54 20.50 33.86
N GLN A 419 9.53 21.35 34.16
CA GLN A 419 10.64 21.03 35.07
C GLN A 419 10.15 20.83 36.51
N TRP A 420 9.18 21.64 36.94
CA TRP A 420 8.62 21.51 38.28
C TRP A 420 7.82 20.20 38.43
N ILE A 421 6.98 19.85 37.46
CA ILE A 421 6.23 18.58 37.42
C ILE A 421 7.19 17.40 37.50
N GLU A 422 8.25 17.40 36.70
CA GLU A 422 9.26 16.34 36.70
C GLU A 422 9.88 16.14 38.10
N LYS A 423 10.28 17.24 38.76
CA LYS A 423 10.81 17.20 40.14
C LYS A 423 9.80 16.63 41.15
N GLN A 424 8.52 17.01 41.05
CA GLN A 424 7.48 16.51 41.96
C GLN A 424 7.22 15.01 41.75
N LEU A 425 7.15 14.56 40.49
CA LEU A 425 6.95 13.14 40.17
C LEU A 425 8.15 12.29 40.60
N TYR A 426 9.38 12.78 40.39
CA TYR A 426 10.60 12.10 40.84
C TYR A 426 10.68 12.00 42.37
N SER A 427 10.35 13.09 43.08
CA SER A 427 10.30 13.10 44.54
C SER A 427 9.28 12.09 45.09
N ALA A 428 8.09 12.04 44.49
CA ALA A 428 7.05 11.08 44.89
C ALA A 428 7.46 9.63 44.60
N TYR A 429 8.11 9.36 43.46
CA TYR A 429 8.65 8.05 43.14
C TYR A 429 9.67 7.57 44.18
N ILE A 430 10.61 8.44 44.57
CA ILE A 430 11.60 8.16 45.61
C ILE A 430 10.90 7.79 46.93
N GLN A 431 9.93 8.60 47.36
CA GLN A 431 9.17 8.34 48.59
C GLN A 431 8.44 7.00 48.56
N LEU A 432 7.79 6.66 47.45
CA LEU A 432 7.11 5.37 47.26
C LEU A 432 8.09 4.19 47.33
N LYS A 433 9.28 4.34 46.72
CA LYS A 433 10.32 3.31 46.72
C LYS A 433 10.84 3.05 48.14
N PHE A 434 11.10 4.09 48.91
CA PHE A 434 11.57 3.95 50.29
C PHE A 434 10.47 3.49 51.27
N ALA A 435 9.22 3.95 51.10
CA ALA A 435 8.11 3.51 51.95
C ALA A 435 7.86 1.99 51.87
N ARG A 436 8.11 1.37 50.70
CA ARG A 436 8.05 -0.10 50.56
C ARG A 436 9.19 -0.81 51.29
N SER A 437 10.37 -0.21 51.36
CA SER A 437 11.53 -0.79 52.06
C SER A 437 11.32 -0.85 53.57
N TYR A 438 10.63 0.14 54.16
CA TYR A 438 10.36 0.19 55.60
C TYR A 438 9.19 -0.70 56.05
N LYS A 439 8.30 -1.11 55.14
CA LYS A 439 7.20 -2.04 55.47
C LYS A 439 7.62 -3.51 55.52
N ASN A 440 8.82 -3.83 55.02
CA ASN A 440 9.37 -5.19 54.99
C ASN A 440 10.47 -5.40 56.06
N ILE A 441 10.60 -4.46 56.99
CA ILE A 441 11.37 -4.57 58.25
C ILE A 441 10.32 -4.58 59.37
#